data_AF-D6X5U7-F1
#
_entry.id   AF-D6X5U7-F1
#
_cell.length_a   1.000
_cell.length_b   1.000
_cell.length_c   1.000
_cell.angle_alpha   90.00
_cell.angle_beta   90.00
_cell.angle_gamma   90.00
#
_symmetry.space_group_name_H-M   'P 1'
#
loop_
_entity.id
_entity.type
_entity.pdbx_description
1 polymer ?
#
loop_
_entity_poly.entity_id
_entity_poly.type
_entity_poly.pdbx_seq_one_letter_code
_entity_poly.pdbx_strand_id
1 'polypeptide(L)' 'MPAPARPAKAFQRLVRSRNRQVVDASGLAAIERAEVARGRREGRPRVKLATVAELVKSARSGRRLIPR' A
#
# COMPACT_ATOMS: atom_id res chain seq x y z
N MET A 1 4.28 -19.02 -21.93
CA MET A 1 5.27 -18.55 -20.94
C MET A 1 5.52 -19.67 -19.94
N PRO A 2 6.78 -19.99 -19.57
CA PRO A 2 7.07 -21.03 -18.58
C PRO A 2 6.65 -20.58 -17.16
N ALA A 3 6.42 -21.56 -16.28
CA ALA A 3 6.14 -21.29 -14.88
C ALA A 3 7.39 -20.72 -14.17
N PRO A 4 7.22 -19.82 -13.19
CA PRO A 4 8.34 -19.29 -12.42
C PRO A 4 9.01 -20.40 -11.60
N ALA A 5 10.34 -20.47 -11.65
CA ALA A 5 11.14 -21.48 -10.96
C ALA A 5 11.11 -21.39 -9.42
N ARG A 6 10.54 -20.32 -8.85
CA ARG A 6 10.48 -20.07 -7.41
C ARG A 6 9.06 -19.78 -6.96
N PRO A 7 8.68 -20.18 -5.73
CA PRO A 7 7.33 -19.91 -5.21
C PRO A 7 7.13 -18.41 -4.96
N ALA A 8 5.87 -17.96 -4.99
CA ALA A 8 5.49 -16.57 -4.74
C ALA A 8 6.06 -16.00 -3.41
N LYS A 9 6.16 -16.82 -2.36
CA LYS A 9 6.75 -16.42 -1.07
C LYS A 9 8.23 -16.03 -1.18
N ALA A 10 8.99 -16.66 -2.07
CA ALA A 10 10.38 -16.30 -2.32
C ALA A 10 10.48 -14.91 -2.96
N PHE A 11 9.58 -14.60 -3.89
CA PHE A 11 9.49 -13.27 -4.49
C PHE A 11 9.10 -12.19 -3.46
N GLN A 12 8.11 -12.46 -2.61
CA GLN A 12 7.72 -11.54 -1.54
C GLN A 12 8.89 -11.22 -0.59
N ARG A 13 9.68 -12.24 -0.21
CA ARG A 13 10.89 -12.06 0.60
C ARG A 13 11.92 -11.20 -0.11
N LEU A 14 12.18 -11.47 -1.40
CA LEU A 14 13.13 -10.74 -2.22
C LEU A 14 12.76 -9.26 -2.37
N VAL A 15 11.49 -8.99 -2.63
CA VAL A 15 10.97 -7.64 -2.77
C VAL A 15 11.11 -6.87 -1.44
N ARG A 16 10.77 -7.50 -0.31
CA ARG A 16 10.92 -6.88 1.02
C ARG A 16 12.36 -6.71 1.47
N SER A 17 13.28 -7.56 1.04
CA SER A 17 14.71 -7.38 1.36
C SER A 17 15.33 -6.23 0.59
N ARG A 18 14.86 -5.97 -0.63
CA ARG A 18 15.32 -4.84 -1.46
C ARG A 18 14.65 -3.53 -1.14
N ASN A 19 13.38 -3.54 -0.73
CA ASN A 19 12.63 -2.33 -0.42
C ASN A 19 11.72 -2.51 0.80
N ARG A 20 11.95 -1.70 1.84
CA ARG A 20 11.15 -1.71 3.08
C ARG A 20 9.84 -0.91 2.99
N GLN A 21 9.60 -0.22 1.88
CA GLN A 21 8.43 0.63 1.63
C GLN A 21 7.41 -0.02 0.67
N VAL A 22 7.48 -1.33 0.49
CA VAL A 22 6.55 -2.08 -0.37
C VAL A 22 5.10 -1.91 0.11
N VAL A 23 4.24 -1.50 -0.82
CA VAL A 23 2.80 -1.36 -0.62
C VAL A 23 2.12 -2.60 -1.23
N ASP A 24 1.38 -3.34 -0.42
CA ASP A 24 0.55 -4.47 -0.84
C ASP A 24 -0.89 -4.01 -1.17
N ALA A 25 -1.75 -4.94 -1.58
CA ALA A 25 -3.14 -4.64 -1.92
C ALA A 25 -3.90 -3.95 -0.77
N SER A 26 -3.66 -4.37 0.48
CA SER A 26 -4.28 -3.75 1.65
C SER A 26 -3.79 -2.32 1.88
N GLY A 27 -2.49 -2.06 1.66
CA GLY A 27 -1.91 -0.73 1.70
C GLY A 27 -2.44 0.18 0.59
N LEU A 28 -2.64 -0.35 -0.62
CA LEU A 28 -3.25 0.39 -1.73
C LEU A 28 -4.70 0.79 -1.41
N ALA A 29 -5.48 -0.13 -0.85
CA ALA A 29 -6.85 0.17 -0.39
C ALA A 29 -6.86 1.22 0.74
N ALA A 30 -5.83 1.26 1.60
CA ALA A 30 -5.70 2.28 2.64
C ALA A 30 -5.42 3.67 2.06
N ILE A 31 -4.58 3.76 1.03
CA ILE A 31 -4.34 5.00 0.28
C ILE A 31 -5.65 5.50 -0.32
N GLU A 32 -6.40 4.62 -1.01
CA GLU A 32 -7.67 5.00 -1.63
C GLU A 32 -8.67 5.56 -0.60
N ARG A 33 -8.83 4.88 0.54
CA ARG A 33 -9.69 5.37 1.63
C ARG A 33 -9.27 6.74 2.12
N ALA A 34 -7.97 6.99 2.28
CA ALA A 34 -7.46 8.29 2.72
C ALA A 34 -7.79 9.40 1.71
N GLU A 35 -7.61 9.13 0.41
CA GLU A 35 -7.89 10.10 -0.66
C GLU A 35 -9.38 10.40 -0.81
N VAL A 36 -10.23 9.38 -0.72
CA VAL A 36 -11.69 9.54 -0.73
C VAL A 36 -12.16 10.32 0.50
N ALA A 37 -11.64 10.00 1.68
CA ALA A 37 -11.97 10.73 2.91
C ALA A 37 -11.56 12.21 2.83
N ARG A 38 -10.39 12.51 2.25
CA ARG A 38 -9.95 13.89 1.99
C ARG A 38 -10.88 14.57 0.97
N GLY A 39 -11.20 13.89 -0.13
CA GLY A 39 -12.17 14.38 -1.12
C GLY A 39 -13.52 14.74 -0.51
N ARG A 40 -14.11 13.85 0.30
CA ARG A 40 -15.40 14.09 0.96
C ARG A 40 -15.42 15.35 1.81
N ARG A 41 -14.32 15.66 2.51
CA ARG A 41 -14.18 16.90 3.29
C ARG A 41 -14.12 18.16 2.43
N GLU A 42 -13.67 18.03 1.18
CA GLU A 42 -13.55 19.12 0.21
C GLU A 42 -14.73 19.16 -0.79
N GLY A 43 -15.75 18.30 -0.65
CA GLY A 43 -16.83 18.19 -1.63
C GLY A 43 -16.40 17.59 -2.98
N ARG A 44 -15.29 16.83 -3.00
CA ARG A 44 -14.71 16.22 -4.21
C ARG A 44 -14.76 14.69 -4.14
N PRO A 45 -14.74 13.97 -5.28
CA PRO A 45 -14.71 12.51 -5.27
C PRO A 45 -13.49 11.92 -4.55
N ARG A 46 -12.31 12.54 -4.75
CA ARG A 46 -11.07 12.21 -4.04
C ARG A 46 -10.09 13.37 -4.17
N VAL A 47 -9.13 13.42 -3.25
CA VAL A 47 -7.97 14.31 -3.33
C VAL A 47 -6.73 13.46 -3.20
N LYS A 48 -5.85 13.52 -4.21
CA LYS A 48 -4.65 12.68 -4.28
C LYS A 48 -3.63 13.06 -3.21
N LEU A 49 -2.98 12.03 -2.66
CA LEU A 49 -1.73 12.23 -1.92
C LEU A 49 -0.65 12.54 -2.95
N ALA A 50 -0.01 13.71 -2.83
CA ALA A 50 0.86 14.22 -3.89
C ALA A 50 2.30 13.73 -3.78
N THR A 51 2.65 13.10 -2.66
CA THR A 51 4.02 12.65 -2.40
C THR A 51 4.09 11.15 -2.12
N VAL A 52 5.22 10.54 -2.50
CA VAL A 52 5.51 9.14 -2.18
C VAL A 52 5.52 8.91 -0.67
N ALA A 53 6.03 9.89 0.11
CA ALA A 53 6.03 9.80 1.56
C ALA A 53 4.61 9.72 2.14
N GLU A 54 3.68 10.54 1.66
CA GLU A 54 2.27 10.47 2.07
C GLU A 54 1.60 9.14 1.67
N LEU A 55 1.89 8.65 0.45
CA LEU A 55 1.38 7.37 -0.03
C LEU A 55 1.86 6.21 0.87
N VAL A 56 3.17 6.13 1.12
CA VAL A 56 3.76 5.09 1.98
C VAL A 56 3.27 5.20 3.43
N LYS A 57 3.13 6.42 3.96
CA LYS A 57 2.57 6.65 5.30
C LYS A 57 1.13 6.14 5.40
N SER A 58 0.28 6.52 4.44
CA SER A 58 -1.13 6.10 4.41
C SER A 58 -1.31 4.60 4.26
N ALA A 59 -0.47 3.96 3.43
CA ALA A 59 -0.48 2.50 3.27
C ALA A 59 -0.15 1.75 4.57
N ARG A 60 0.70 2.32 5.43
CA ARG A 60 1.11 1.71 6.71
C ARG A 60 0.08 1.90 7.82
N SER A 61 -0.62 3.03 7.87
CA SER A 61 -1.65 3.31 8.88
C SER A 61 -2.86 2.38 8.81
N GLY A 62 -3.10 1.72 7.66
CA GLY A 62 -4.17 0.75 7.49
C GLY A 62 -3.89 -0.63 8.08
N ARG A 63 -2.64 -0.94 8.45
CA ARG A 63 -2.31 -2.16 9.20
C ARG A 63 -2.71 -1.94 10.65
N ARG A 64 -3.96 -2.25 10.99
CA ARG A 64 -4.28 -2.56 12.39
C ARG A 64 -3.29 -3.64 12.83
N LEU A 65 -2.54 -3.34 13.89
CA LEU A 65 -1.73 -4.30 14.62
C LEU A 65 -2.65 -5.46 15.01
N ILE A 66 -2.66 -6.53 14.24
CA ILE A 66 -3.01 -7.83 14.79
C ILE A 66 -1.74 -8.22 15.56
N PRO A 67 -1.79 -8.25 16.91
CA PRO A 67 -0.68 -8.80 17.66
C PRO A 67 -0.49 -10.24 17.18
N ARG A 68 0.75 -10.61 16.87
CA ARG A 68 1.06 -12.02 16.61
C ARG A 68 1.03 -12.78 17.92
#